data_AF-A0A2E5YI49-F1
#
_entry.id   AF-A0A2E5YI49-F1
#
_cell.length_a   1.000
_cell.length_b   1.000
_cell.length_c   1.000
_cell.angle_alpha   90.00
_cell.angle_beta   90.00
_cell.angle_gamma   90.00
#
_symmetry.space_group_name_H-M   'P 1'
#
loop_
_entity.id
_entity.type
_entity.pdbx_description
1 polymer ?
#
loop_
_entity_poly.entity_id
_entity_poly.type
_entity_poly.pdbx_seq_one_letter_code
_entity_poly.pdbx_strand_id
1 'polypeptide(L)'
;MPKLPPTSGRGRPLSELRKALSQADSDAAIETLIKELASDPRMGAHALAERGRRVITARAGERERLAGLLRLRDELAARGVRGIAGIDEVGVGPLAGSVVAAAVILTDRMVLRGLDDSKRVRRTLRESL
;
A
#
# COMPACT_ATOMS: atom_id res chain seq x y z
N MET A 1 -17.20 -32.53 3.62
CA MET A 1 -16.66 -33.40 2.55
C MET A 1 -15.68 -32.61 1.71
N PRO A 2 -14.45 -33.12 1.52
CA PRO A 2 -13.42 -32.48 0.70
C PRO A 2 -13.81 -32.63 -0.78
N LYS A 3 -13.82 -31.54 -1.53
CA LYS A 3 -13.86 -31.59 -3.00
C LYS A 3 -12.46 -31.26 -3.52
N LEU A 4 -11.71 -32.29 -3.90
CA LEU A 4 -10.70 -32.24 -4.96
C LEU A 4 -11.03 -33.37 -5.94
N PRO A 5 -10.67 -33.32 -7.24
CA PRO A 5 -10.31 -32.20 -8.13
C PRO A 5 -11.22 -32.20 -9.40
N PRO A 6 -10.91 -31.40 -10.44
CA PRO A 6 -10.50 -32.09 -11.67
C PRO A 6 -9.16 -31.57 -12.22
N THR A 7 -8.19 -32.47 -12.31
CA THR A 7 -7.03 -32.34 -13.20
C THR A 7 -7.44 -32.82 -14.58
N SER A 8 -7.81 -31.90 -15.47
CA SER A 8 -7.99 -32.20 -16.90
C SER A 8 -7.76 -30.96 -17.76
N GLY A 9 -6.52 -30.78 -18.22
CA GLY A 9 -6.15 -29.92 -19.37
C GLY A 9 -6.38 -28.41 -19.25
N ARG A 10 -6.96 -27.91 -18.17
CA ARG A 10 -7.16 -26.47 -17.91
C ARG A 10 -6.27 -26.04 -16.74
N GLY A 11 -5.56 -24.92 -16.91
CA GLY A 11 -4.72 -24.31 -15.86
C GLY A 11 -5.50 -24.01 -14.57
N ARG A 12 -4.81 -23.45 -13.56
CA ARG A 12 -5.37 -23.19 -12.21
C ARG A 12 -6.79 -22.62 -12.25
N PRO A 13 -7.71 -23.05 -11.35
CA PRO A 13 -9.05 -22.49 -11.30
C PRO A 13 -9.03 -20.99 -10.97
N LEU A 14 -9.94 -20.21 -11.59
CA LEU A 14 -10.01 -18.75 -11.40
C LEU A 14 -10.22 -18.34 -9.94
N SER A 15 -10.89 -19.15 -9.14
CA SER A 15 -11.07 -18.94 -7.70
C SER A 15 -9.75 -18.98 -6.94
N GLU A 16 -8.85 -19.89 -7.31
CA GLU A 16 -7.52 -20.03 -6.72
C GLU A 16 -6.62 -18.86 -7.14
N LEU A 17 -6.62 -18.49 -8.42
CA LEU A 17 -5.85 -17.33 -8.91
C LEU A 17 -6.33 -16.02 -8.28
N ARG A 18 -7.65 -15.86 -8.11
CA ARG A 18 -8.22 -14.71 -7.39
C ARG A 18 -7.76 -14.67 -5.93
N LYS A 19 -7.73 -15.83 -5.26
CA LYS A 19 -7.25 -15.94 -3.87
C LYS A 19 -5.76 -15.60 -3.79
N ALA A 20 -4.94 -16.15 -4.68
CA ALA A 20 -3.51 -15.85 -4.77
C ALA A 20 -3.27 -14.34 -4.99
N LEU A 21 -4.01 -13.70 -5.90
CA LEU A 21 -3.91 -12.27 -6.16
C LEU A 21 -4.26 -11.43 -4.91
N SER A 22 -5.28 -11.85 -4.14
CA SER A 22 -5.65 -11.16 -2.90
C SER A 22 -4.67 -11.32 -1.76
N GLN A 23 -3.89 -12.42 -1.76
CA GLN A 23 -2.93 -12.76 -0.71
C GLN A 23 -1.50 -12.33 -1.08
N ALA A 24 -1.28 -11.83 -2.30
CA ALA A 24 0.04 -11.40 -2.75
C ALA A 24 0.54 -10.18 -1.95
N ASP A 25 1.67 -10.36 -1.27
CA ASP A 25 2.32 -9.39 -0.39
C ASP A 25 3.28 -8.45 -1.13
N SER A 26 3.78 -8.87 -2.30
CA SER A 26 4.78 -8.14 -3.08
C SER A 26 4.30 -7.82 -4.50
N ASP A 27 4.85 -6.75 -5.07
CA ASP A 27 4.53 -6.36 -6.45
C ASP A 27 5.01 -7.42 -7.45
N ALA A 28 6.19 -8.03 -7.21
CA ALA A 28 6.71 -9.11 -8.05
C ALA A 28 5.79 -10.35 -8.10
N ALA A 29 5.19 -10.72 -6.96
CA ALA A 29 4.21 -11.80 -6.91
C ALA A 29 2.96 -11.46 -7.73
N ILE A 30 2.47 -10.21 -7.63
CA ILE A 30 1.33 -9.73 -8.41
C ILE A 30 1.67 -9.71 -9.92
N GLU A 31 2.85 -9.25 -10.31
CA GLU A 31 3.29 -9.24 -11.72
C GLU A 31 3.35 -10.65 -12.31
N THR A 32 3.83 -11.62 -11.54
CA THR A 32 3.88 -13.02 -11.94
C THR A 32 2.47 -13.55 -12.19
N LEU A 33 1.53 -13.27 -11.28
CA LEU A 33 0.12 -13.65 -11.43
C LEU A 33 -0.55 -12.94 -12.62
N ILE A 34 -0.24 -11.67 -12.87
CA ILE A 34 -0.75 -10.94 -14.04
C ILE A 34 -0.28 -11.61 -15.33
N LYS A 35 0.99 -12.03 -15.42
CA LYS A 35 1.53 -12.74 -16.58
C LYS A 35 0.79 -14.06 -16.80
N GLU A 36 0.61 -14.86 -15.75
CA GLU A 36 -0.16 -16.12 -15.81
C GLU A 36 -1.61 -15.87 -16.27
N LEU A 37 -2.28 -14.88 -15.70
CA LEU A 37 -3.67 -14.52 -16.01
C LEU A 37 -3.85 -13.91 -17.42
N ALA A 38 -2.84 -13.20 -17.93
CA ALA A 38 -2.90 -12.59 -19.26
C ALA A 38 -2.76 -13.60 -20.39
N SER A 39 -2.07 -14.72 -20.15
CA SER A 39 -1.94 -15.84 -21.09
C SER A 39 -3.14 -16.80 -21.07
N ASP A 40 -4.07 -16.63 -20.13
CA ASP A 40 -5.24 -17.48 -19.98
C ASP A 40 -6.40 -16.98 -20.86
N PRO A 41 -6.98 -17.84 -21.74
CA PRO A 41 -8.00 -17.42 -22.71
C PRO A 41 -9.36 -17.10 -22.09
N ARG A 42 -9.58 -17.40 -20.79
CA ARG A 42 -10.86 -17.16 -20.12
C ARG A 42 -11.06 -15.66 -19.92
N MET A 43 -12.21 -15.11 -20.32
CA MET A 43 -12.57 -13.70 -20.07
C MET A 43 -12.41 -13.30 -18.59
N GLY A 44 -12.74 -14.19 -17.66
CA GLY A 44 -12.57 -13.96 -16.23
C GLY A 44 -11.10 -13.84 -15.78
N ALA A 45 -10.17 -14.48 -16.49
CA ALA A 45 -8.74 -14.35 -16.23
C ALA A 45 -8.22 -12.97 -16.66
N HIS A 46 -8.60 -12.50 -17.85
CA HIS A 46 -8.26 -11.14 -18.30
C HIS A 46 -8.79 -10.06 -17.37
N ALA A 47 -10.04 -10.19 -16.88
CA ALA A 47 -10.60 -9.26 -15.90
C ALA A 47 -9.81 -9.26 -14.57
N LEU A 48 -9.32 -10.43 -14.13
CA LEU A 48 -8.45 -10.54 -12.95
C LEU A 48 -7.05 -9.95 -13.21
N ALA A 49 -6.49 -10.12 -14.41
CA ALA A 49 -5.22 -9.50 -14.79
C ALA A 49 -5.31 -7.97 -14.74
N GLU A 50 -6.38 -7.39 -15.30
CA GLU A 50 -6.64 -5.94 -15.24
C GLU A 50 -6.79 -5.44 -13.81
N ARG A 51 -7.46 -6.20 -12.94
CA ARG A 51 -7.53 -5.89 -11.51
C ARG A 51 -6.14 -5.87 -10.88
N GLY A 52 -5.29 -6.85 -11.18
CA GLY A 52 -3.91 -6.90 -10.70
C GLY A 52 -3.09 -5.69 -11.16
N ARG A 53 -3.21 -5.31 -12.45
CA ARG A 53 -2.54 -4.13 -13.01
C ARG A 53 -2.92 -2.86 -12.26
N ARG A 54 -4.22 -2.64 -12.00
CA ARG A 54 -4.70 -1.49 -11.21
C ARG A 54 -4.11 -1.47 -9.81
N VAL A 55 -3.95 -2.62 -9.16
CA VAL A 55 -3.32 -2.70 -7.83
C VAL A 55 -1.85 -2.26 -7.89
N ILE A 56 -1.08 -2.73 -8.88
CA ILE A 56 0.32 -2.31 -9.05
C ILE A 56 0.41 -0.81 -9.31
N THR A 57 -0.37 -0.28 -10.26
CA THR A 57 -0.38 1.15 -10.58
C THR A 57 -0.71 1.98 -9.34
N ALA A 58 -1.73 1.58 -8.56
CA ALA A 58 -2.09 2.27 -7.32
C ALA A 58 -0.97 2.21 -6.27
N ARG A 59 -0.32 1.05 -6.09
CA ARG A 59 0.82 0.90 -5.18
C ARG A 59 2.02 1.75 -5.61
N ALA A 60 2.29 1.82 -6.91
CA ALA A 60 3.37 2.64 -7.46
C ALA A 60 3.09 4.13 -7.24
N GLY A 61 1.89 4.61 -7.55
CA GLY A 61 1.49 5.99 -7.30
C GLY A 61 1.55 6.36 -5.81
N GLU A 62 1.15 5.46 -4.92
CA GLU A 62 1.28 5.69 -3.47
C GLU A 62 2.74 5.77 -3.01
N ARG A 63 3.62 4.92 -3.55
CA ARG A 63 5.06 5.03 -3.27
C ARG A 63 5.64 6.36 -3.71
N GLU A 64 5.28 6.81 -4.91
CA GLU A 64 5.73 8.10 -5.43
C GLU A 64 5.23 9.27 -4.58
N ARG A 65 3.96 9.25 -4.17
CA ARG A 65 3.38 10.25 -3.27
C ARG A 65 4.12 10.31 -1.93
N LEU A 66 4.36 9.16 -1.30
CA LEU A 66 5.10 9.08 -0.03
C LEU A 66 6.56 9.54 -0.18
N ALA A 67 7.22 9.19 -1.29
CA ALA A 67 8.56 9.69 -1.59
C ALA A 67 8.57 11.22 -1.72
N GLY A 68 7.54 11.80 -2.34
CA GLY A 68 7.35 13.25 -2.40
C GLY A 68 7.22 13.89 -1.02
N LEU A 69 6.40 13.31 -0.14
CA LEU A 69 6.22 13.79 1.24
C LEU A 69 7.52 13.72 2.07
N LEU A 70 8.33 12.70 1.84
CA LEU A 70 9.54 12.42 2.61
C LEU A 70 10.83 13.00 1.99
N ARG A 71 10.71 13.70 0.87
CA ARG A 71 11.84 14.22 0.09
C ARG A 71 12.82 15.04 0.94
N LEU A 72 12.32 15.99 1.72
CA LEU A 72 13.18 16.86 2.56
C LEU A 72 13.96 16.04 3.59
N ARG A 73 13.31 15.05 4.23
CA ARG A 73 13.98 14.13 5.16
C ARG A 73 15.11 13.39 4.45
N ASP A 74 14.84 12.83 3.27
CA ASP A 74 15.81 12.03 2.53
C ASP A 74 17.01 12.87 2.07
N GLU A 75 16.77 14.09 1.61
CA GLU A 75 17.81 15.06 1.25
C GLU A 75 18.71 15.41 2.45
N LEU A 76 18.13 15.62 3.64
CA LEU A 76 18.89 15.89 4.85
C LEU A 76 19.67 14.67 5.34
N ALA A 77 19.06 13.49 5.29
CA ALA A 77 19.71 12.23 5.65
C ALA A 77 20.91 11.93 4.74
N ALA A 78 20.75 12.16 3.42
CA ALA A 78 21.84 12.03 2.45
C ALA A 78 23.03 12.97 2.72
N ARG A 79 22.78 14.10 3.39
CA ARG A 79 23.82 15.04 3.86
C ARG A 79 24.44 14.63 5.21
N GLY A 80 24.07 13.48 5.76
CA GLY A 80 24.58 12.96 7.04
C GLY A 80 23.87 13.52 8.27
N VAL A 81 22.77 14.26 8.11
CA VAL A 81 21.95 14.72 9.24
C VAL A 81 21.26 13.53 9.89
N ARG A 82 21.37 13.40 11.21
CA ARG A 82 20.74 12.33 11.99
C ARG A 82 19.64 12.91 12.87
N GLY A 83 18.65 12.08 13.20
CA GLY A 83 17.57 12.44 14.12
C GLY A 83 16.62 13.49 13.55
N ILE A 84 16.18 13.31 12.30
CA ILE A 84 15.25 14.24 11.64
C ILE A 84 13.84 13.99 12.18
N ALA A 85 13.28 14.99 12.88
CA ALA A 85 11.93 14.93 13.41
C ALA A 85 10.96 15.78 12.57
N GLY A 86 9.80 15.23 12.22
CA GLY A 86 8.65 16.00 11.79
C GLY A 86 7.85 16.47 13.01
N ILE A 87 7.36 17.70 12.99
CA ILE A 87 6.61 18.32 14.10
C ILE A 87 5.28 18.85 13.56
N ASP A 88 4.20 18.64 14.31
CA ASP A 88 2.88 19.20 14.01
C ASP A 88 2.10 19.45 15.31
N GLU A 89 1.14 20.36 15.26
CA GLU A 89 0.30 20.76 16.39
C GLU A 89 -1.19 20.68 16.10
N VAL A 90 -1.99 20.52 17.16
CA VAL A 90 -3.44 20.56 17.10
C VAL A 90 -3.99 21.43 18.23
N GLY A 91 -5.11 22.11 17.96
CA GLY A 91 -5.82 22.88 18.96
C GLY A 91 -5.52 24.38 18.99
N VAL A 92 -4.89 24.94 17.94
CA VAL A 92 -4.58 26.39 17.87
C VAL A 92 -5.82 27.27 17.60
N GLY A 93 -6.85 26.72 16.95
CA GLY A 93 -8.07 27.47 16.56
C GLY A 93 -9.22 27.51 17.58
N PRO A 94 -9.50 26.45 18.37
CA PRO A 94 -10.58 26.47 19.37
C PRO A 94 -10.40 27.54 20.46
N LEU A 95 -11.53 28.05 20.98
CA LEU A 95 -11.57 29.07 22.06
C LEU A 95 -11.15 28.54 23.44
N ALA A 96 -11.18 27.22 23.63
CA ALA A 96 -10.81 26.55 24.86
C ALA A 96 -10.21 25.18 24.56
N GLY A 97 -9.38 24.69 25.48
CA GLY A 97 -8.61 23.46 25.34
C GLY A 97 -7.12 23.72 25.18
N SER A 98 -6.30 22.73 25.52
CA SER A 98 -4.85 22.82 25.37
C SER A 98 -4.43 22.67 23.90
N VAL A 99 -3.33 23.34 23.54
CA VAL A 99 -2.59 23.02 22.32
C VAL A 99 -1.71 21.82 22.59
N VAL A 100 -1.73 20.85 21.69
CA VAL A 100 -0.90 19.64 21.78
C VAL A 100 -0.01 19.60 20.54
N ALA A 101 1.28 19.41 20.75
CA ALA A 101 2.26 19.22 19.68
C ALA A 101 2.90 17.83 19.80
N ALA A 102 3.29 17.25 18.65
CA ALA A 102 4.00 15.98 18.59
C ALA A 102 5.24 16.12 17.71
N ALA A 103 6.31 15.41 18.09
CA ALA A 103 7.53 15.27 17.30
C ALA A 103 7.80 13.80 17.02
N VAL A 104 7.99 13.44 15.75
CA VAL A 104 8.19 12.05 15.31
C VAL A 104 9.44 11.93 14.46
N ILE A 105 10.35 11.04 14.87
CA ILE A 105 11.50 10.62 14.07
C ILE A 105 11.14 9.29 13.39
N LEU A 106 11.03 9.31 12.06
CA LEU A 106 10.79 8.09 11.28
C LEU A 106 12.12 7.36 11.05
N THR A 107 12.13 6.04 11.20
CA THR A 107 13.29 5.21 10.83
C THR A 107 13.28 4.88 9.34
N ASP A 108 14.45 4.66 8.74
CA ASP A 108 14.61 4.44 7.29
C ASP A 108 13.83 3.23 6.75
N ARG A 109 13.46 2.28 7.63
CA ARG A 109 12.71 1.07 7.27
C ARG A 109 11.19 1.25 7.34
N MET A 110 10.71 2.40 7.80
CA MET A 110 9.30 2.60 8.07
C MET A 110 8.58 3.18 6.84
N VAL A 111 7.73 2.35 6.22
CA VAL A 111 6.83 2.76 5.14
C VAL A 111 5.42 2.88 5.71
N LEU A 112 4.99 4.10 6.01
CA LEU A 112 3.64 4.38 6.50
C LEU A 112 2.66 4.48 5.33
N ARG A 113 2.15 3.33 4.89
CA ARG A 113 1.14 3.26 3.82
C ARG A 113 -0.11 4.03 4.25
N GLY A 114 -0.62 4.90 3.38
CA GLY A 114 -1.82 5.68 3.69
C GLY A 114 -1.58 6.86 4.65
N LEU A 115 -0.33 7.22 4.92
CA LEU A 115 -0.01 8.47 5.63
C LEU A 115 -0.49 9.66 4.81
N ASP A 116 -1.42 10.42 5.35
CA ASP A 116 -1.99 11.62 4.73
C ASP A 116 -2.36 12.62 5.83
N ASP A 117 -2.78 13.83 5.43
CA ASP A 117 -3.28 14.83 6.37
C ASP A 117 -4.37 14.21 7.26
N SER A 118 -4.26 14.44 8.57
CA SER A 118 -5.16 13.80 9.54
C SER A 118 -6.64 14.04 9.21
N LYS A 119 -7.00 15.17 8.60
CA LYS A 119 -8.38 15.52 8.21
C LYS A 119 -8.89 14.68 7.03
N ARG A 120 -7.99 14.06 6.26
CA ARG A 120 -8.30 13.17 5.13
C ARG A 120 -8.31 11.68 5.52
N VAL A 121 -7.74 11.35 6.67
CA VAL A 121 -7.68 9.98 7.20
C VAL A 121 -8.88 9.69 8.10
N ARG A 122 -9.63 8.62 7.81
CA ARG A 122 -10.73 8.15 8.66
C ARG A 122 -10.22 7.77 10.04
N ARG A 123 -11.03 7.99 11.08
CA ARG A 123 -10.67 7.72 12.47
C ARG A 123 -10.07 6.32 12.69
N THR A 124 -10.73 5.28 12.18
CA THR A 124 -10.27 3.88 12.34
C THR A 124 -8.93 3.61 11.69
N LEU A 125 -8.63 4.25 10.56
CA LEU A 125 -7.32 4.13 9.92
C LEU A 125 -6.27 4.89 10.73
N ARG A 126 -6.60 6.08 11.23
CA ARG A 126 -5.70 6.90 12.06
C ARG A 126 -5.25 6.17 13.32
N GLU A 127 -6.16 5.46 13.99
CA GLU A 127 -5.87 4.67 15.19
C GLU A 127 -4.99 3.43 14.91
N SER A 128 -4.87 3.01 13.65
CA SER A 128 -4.09 1.82 13.23
C SER A 128 -2.74 2.11 12.60
N LEU A 129 -2.43 3.40 12.35
CA LEU A 129 -1.15 3.87 11.81
C LEU A 129 -0.11 3.98 12.93
#